data_AF-A0A812YQI0-F1
#
_entry.id   AF-A0A812YQI0-F1
#
_cell.length_a   1.000
_cell.length_b   1.000
_cell.length_c   1.000
_cell.angle_alpha   90.00
_cell.angle_beta   90.00
_cell.angle_gamma   90.00
#
_symmetry.space_group_name_H-M   'P 1'
#
loop_
_entity.id
_entity.type
_entity.pdbx_description
1 polymer ?
#
loop_
_entity_poly.entity_id
_entity_poly.type
_entity_poly.pdbx_seq_one_letter_code
_entity_poly.pdbx_strand_id
1 'polypeptide(L)'
;MDVFLLVLILTIFGLAIVTNTRLLLHYQQPEDSGFATSPLCKVVIVTSLTLAWMVNLLLPIDVRNSRPVPGFLDMQTLWMAAFITVLVFLVLIVPAAMFYYEVEGDDFVKRKRSYVLRSLFLSFVFSAAFLGISFPFLSKASIPIVEYTCEDWDRGDATLQLGKICGKGQSKEIEIQATC
;
A
#
# COMPACT_ATOMS: atom_id res chain seq x y z
N MET A 1 -12.63 18.67 -5.45
CA MET A 1 -11.34 18.50 -4.75
C MET A 1 -10.73 19.87 -4.55
N ASP A 2 -10.19 20.15 -3.37
CA ASP A 2 -9.51 21.43 -3.14
C ASP A 2 -8.23 21.48 -3.98
N VAL A 3 -8.04 22.57 -4.73
CA VAL A 3 -6.87 22.77 -5.61
C VAL A 3 -5.56 22.59 -4.84
N PHE A 4 -5.53 23.03 -3.58
CA PHE A 4 -4.39 22.86 -2.68
C PHE A 4 -3.98 21.39 -2.53
N LEU A 5 -4.93 20.50 -2.25
CA LEU A 5 -4.65 19.07 -2.05
C LEU A 5 -4.11 18.44 -3.34
N LEU A 6 -4.67 18.81 -4.49
CA LEU A 6 -4.22 18.31 -5.78
C LEU A 6 -2.78 18.73 -6.08
N VAL A 7 -2.44 20.00 -5.86
CA VAL A 7 -1.07 20.52 -6.04
C VAL A 7 -0.10 19.81 -5.10
N LEU A 8 -0.50 19.58 -3.85
CA LEU A 8 0.33 18.88 -2.86
C LEU A 8 0.60 17.42 -3.28
N ILE A 9 -0.42 16.68 -3.72
CA ILE A 9 -0.27 15.31 -4.22
C ILE A 9 0.67 15.26 -5.42
N LEU A 10 0.47 16.13 -6.41
CA LEU A 10 1.34 16.19 -7.59
C LEU A 10 2.79 16.53 -7.24
N THR A 11 2.99 17.43 -6.29
CA THR A 11 4.32 17.85 -5.83
C THR A 11 5.04 16.70 -5.13
N ILE A 12 4.37 16.01 -4.20
CA ILE A 12 4.95 14.85 -3.50
C ILE A 12 5.21 13.71 -4.49
N PHE A 13 4.32 13.47 -5.44
CA PHE A 13 4.51 12.47 -6.48
C PHE A 13 5.75 12.77 -7.35
N GLY A 14 5.91 14.02 -7.80
CA GLY A 14 7.10 14.44 -8.54
C GLY A 14 8.38 14.28 -7.72
N LEU A 15 8.35 14.68 -6.45
CA LEU A 15 9.49 14.53 -5.54
C LEU A 15 9.83 13.05 -5.28
N ALA A 16 8.82 12.18 -5.19
CA ALA A 16 8.99 10.74 -5.03
C ALA A 16 9.73 10.14 -6.23
N ILE A 17 9.36 10.49 -7.46
CA ILE A 17 10.05 10.02 -8.67
C ILE A 17 11.51 10.45 -8.66
N VAL A 18 11.79 11.72 -8.37
CA VAL A 18 13.16 12.27 -8.35
C VAL A 18 14.00 11.59 -7.27
N THR A 19 13.46 11.47 -6.06
CA THR A 19 14.15 10.85 -4.92
C THR A 19 14.40 9.36 -5.19
N ASN A 20 13.41 8.62 -5.68
CA ASN A 20 13.56 7.19 -5.98
C ASN A 20 14.59 6.96 -7.09
N THR A 21 14.62 7.81 -8.12
CA THR A 21 15.62 7.73 -9.19
C THR A 21 17.03 8.03 -8.65
N ARG A 22 17.18 9.05 -7.80
CA ARG A 22 18.46 9.38 -7.16
C ARG A 22 18.95 8.26 -6.24
N LEU A 23 18.03 7.66 -5.48
CA LEU A 23 18.32 6.52 -4.62
C LEU A 23 18.85 5.34 -5.44
N LEU A 24 18.19 5.01 -6.56
CA LEU A 24 18.61 3.96 -7.48
C LEU A 24 20.02 4.23 -8.01
N LEU A 25 20.30 5.44 -8.52
CA LEU A 25 21.62 5.80 -9.06
C LEU A 25 22.73 5.76 -8.00
N HIS A 26 22.39 6.01 -6.73
CA HIS A 26 23.36 5.97 -5.63
C HIS A 26 23.76 4.54 -5.23
N TYR A 27 22.79 3.60 -5.24
CA TYR A 27 23.02 2.20 -4.85
C TYR A 27 23.34 1.28 -6.03
N GLN A 28 23.52 1.83 -7.24
CA GLN A 28 23.94 1.05 -8.40
C GLN A 28 25.40 0.61 -8.27
N GLN A 29 25.64 -0.66 -8.59
CA GLN A 29 27.00 -1.18 -8.69
C GLN A 29 27.72 -0.54 -9.89
N PRO A 30 29.04 -0.31 -9.79
CA PRO A 30 29.82 0.28 -10.88
C PRO A 30 29.83 -0.59 -12.14
N GLU A 31 29.75 -1.93 -12.02
CA GLU A 31 29.56 -2.83 -13.16
C GLU A 31 28.24 -2.61 -13.93
N ASP A 32 27.21 -2.07 -13.26
CA ASP A 32 25.88 -1.78 -13.83
C ASP A 32 25.65 -0.30 -14.14
N SER A 33 26.76 0.45 -14.27
CA SER A 33 26.79 1.88 -14.57
C SER A 33 26.45 2.17 -16.04
N GLY A 34 25.19 1.93 -16.40
CA GLY A 34 24.65 2.27 -17.72
C GLY A 34 23.14 2.22 -17.72
N PHE A 35 22.48 3.24 -18.26
CA PHE A 35 21.02 3.25 -18.35
C PHE A 35 20.48 2.13 -19.28
N ALA A 36 21.34 1.63 -20.18
CA ALA A 36 21.04 0.55 -21.11
C ALA A 36 21.28 -0.86 -20.52
N THR A 37 21.98 -0.97 -19.40
CA THR A 37 22.17 -2.25 -18.69
C THR A 37 20.96 -2.48 -17.79
N SER A 38 20.28 -3.62 -17.99
CA SER A 38 19.08 -4.06 -17.25
C SER A 38 17.97 -2.98 -17.07
N PRO A 39 17.50 -2.33 -18.16
CA PRO A 39 16.55 -1.20 -18.07
C PRO A 39 15.21 -1.61 -17.44
N LEU A 40 14.77 -2.85 -17.66
CA LEU A 40 13.52 -3.36 -17.11
C LEU A 40 13.55 -3.40 -15.58
N CYS A 41 14.63 -3.89 -14.98
CA CYS A 41 14.77 -3.96 -13.52
C CYS A 41 14.77 -2.57 -12.89
N LYS A 42 15.45 -1.61 -13.52
CA LYS A 42 15.51 -0.22 -13.05
C LYS A 42 14.13 0.43 -13.07
N VAL A 43 13.35 0.24 -14.13
CA VAL A 43 11.96 0.73 -14.22
C VAL A 43 11.07 0.07 -13.17
N VAL A 44 11.19 -1.24 -12.97
CA VAL A 44 10.41 -1.97 -11.95
C VAL A 44 10.73 -1.46 -10.53
N ILE A 45 11.99 -1.18 -10.22
CA ILE A 45 12.37 -0.64 -8.90
C ILE A 45 11.80 0.76 -8.69
N VAL A 46 11.97 1.66 -9.67
CA VAL A 46 11.44 3.02 -9.53
C VAL A 46 9.92 3.02 -9.44
N THR A 47 9.23 2.22 -10.25
CA THR A 47 7.76 2.12 -10.25
C THR A 47 7.19 1.47 -8.99
N SER A 48 7.85 0.46 -8.42
CA SER A 48 7.42 -0.15 -7.15
C SER A 48 7.61 0.81 -5.97
N LEU A 49 8.73 1.54 -5.93
CA LEU A 49 8.96 2.58 -4.93
C LEU A 49 7.95 3.73 -5.06
N THR A 50 7.62 4.17 -6.28
CA THR A 50 6.59 5.22 -6.46
C THR A 50 5.19 4.71 -6.10
N LEU A 51 4.88 3.43 -6.37
CA LEU A 51 3.63 2.82 -5.93
C LEU A 51 3.48 2.86 -4.40
N ALA A 52 4.57 2.60 -3.65
CA ALA A 52 4.55 2.73 -2.19
C ALA A 52 4.20 4.16 -1.73
N TRP A 53 4.74 5.18 -2.40
CA TRP A 53 4.36 6.58 -2.14
C TRP A 53 2.89 6.86 -2.48
N MET A 54 2.37 6.29 -3.57
CA MET A 54 0.96 6.46 -3.97
C MET A 54 -0.01 5.92 -2.92
N VAL A 55 0.30 4.77 -2.29
CA VAL A 55 -0.53 4.22 -1.21
C VAL A 55 -0.55 5.16 0.00
N ASN A 56 0.59 5.78 0.34
CA ASN A 56 0.64 6.77 1.42
C ASN A 56 -0.17 8.04 1.09
N LEU A 57 -0.18 8.46 -0.17
CA LEU A 57 -0.97 9.59 -0.64
C LEU A 57 -2.48 9.31 -0.66
N LEU A 58 -2.90 8.04 -0.58
CA LEU A 58 -4.31 7.67 -0.50
C LEU A 58 -4.93 8.02 0.86
N LEU A 59 -4.14 8.06 1.94
CA LEU A 59 -4.58 8.42 3.29
C LEU A 59 -5.18 9.84 3.39
N PRO A 60 -4.49 10.92 2.96
CA PRO A 60 -5.08 12.26 3.01
C PRO A 60 -6.28 12.41 2.07
N ILE A 61 -6.35 11.64 0.98
CA ILE A 61 -7.52 11.59 0.09
C ILE A 61 -8.72 10.98 0.84
N ASP A 62 -8.49 9.92 1.60
CA ASP A 62 -9.52 9.23 2.40
C ASP A 62 -10.10 10.15 3.50
N VAL A 63 -9.21 10.81 4.27
CA VAL A 63 -9.61 11.79 5.29
C VAL A 63 -10.38 12.97 4.68
N ARG A 64 -10.11 13.31 3.41
CA ARG A 64 -10.89 14.33 2.72
C ARG A 64 -12.24 13.81 2.27
N ASN A 65 -12.32 12.58 1.79
CA ASN A 65 -13.54 11.97 1.27
C ASN A 65 -14.57 11.66 2.37
N SER A 66 -14.12 11.45 3.62
CA SER A 66 -14.98 11.19 4.78
C SER A 66 -15.69 12.43 5.36
N ARG A 67 -15.45 13.62 4.78
CA ARG A 67 -16.06 14.89 5.24
C ARG A 67 -17.51 15.03 4.76
N PRO A 68 -18.35 15.81 5.48
CA PRO A 68 -19.80 15.93 5.21
C PRO A 68 -20.17 16.50 3.84
N VAL A 69 -19.21 17.07 3.10
CA VAL A 69 -19.38 17.32 1.65
C VAL A 69 -18.79 16.10 0.95
N PRO A 70 -19.61 15.11 0.55
CA PRO A 70 -19.12 13.86 0.03
C PRO A 70 -18.27 14.11 -1.21
N GLY A 71 -17.06 13.56 -1.23
CA GLY A 71 -16.28 13.49 -2.45
C GLY A 71 -16.91 12.49 -3.42
N PHE A 72 -16.69 12.70 -4.72
CA PHE A 72 -17.24 11.85 -5.78
C PHE A 72 -16.53 10.48 -5.93
N LEU A 73 -15.57 10.17 -5.06
CA LEU A 73 -14.71 8.99 -5.19
C LEU A 73 -15.15 7.87 -4.24
N ASP A 74 -15.34 6.69 -4.80
CA ASP A 74 -15.53 5.46 -4.03
C ASP A 74 -14.19 4.99 -3.45
N MET A 75 -13.97 5.28 -2.17
CA MET A 75 -12.72 4.95 -1.49
C MET A 75 -12.55 3.45 -1.29
N GLN A 76 -13.64 2.67 -1.17
CA GLN A 76 -13.53 1.23 -0.99
C GLN A 76 -12.91 0.57 -2.22
N THR A 77 -13.40 0.94 -3.41
CA THR A 77 -12.84 0.45 -4.68
C THR A 77 -11.41 0.94 -4.89
N LEU A 78 -11.08 2.19 -4.55
CA LEU A 78 -9.72 2.72 -4.66
C LEU A 78 -8.72 1.98 -3.77
N TRP A 79 -9.06 1.74 -2.51
CA TRP A 79 -8.21 0.99 -1.59
C TRP A 79 -8.02 -0.45 -2.05
N MET A 80 -9.09 -1.12 -2.48
CA MET A 80 -9.01 -2.47 -3.01
C MET A 80 -8.10 -2.53 -4.25
N ALA A 81 -8.27 -1.60 -5.20
CA ALA A 81 -7.43 -1.52 -6.39
C ALA A 81 -5.95 -1.27 -6.04
N ALA A 82 -5.67 -0.37 -5.08
CA ALA A 82 -4.32 -0.09 -4.62
C ALA A 82 -3.66 -1.34 -4.00
N PHE A 83 -4.35 -2.04 -3.10
CA PHE A 83 -3.82 -3.25 -2.47
C PHE A 83 -3.62 -4.40 -3.46
N ILE A 84 -4.55 -4.62 -4.39
CA ILE A 84 -4.38 -5.62 -5.46
C ILE A 84 -3.15 -5.27 -6.30
N THR A 85 -2.98 -4.00 -6.67
CA THR A 85 -1.83 -3.56 -7.46
C THR A 85 -0.52 -3.81 -6.70
N VAL A 86 -0.46 -3.44 -5.41
CA VAL A 86 0.72 -3.70 -4.56
C VAL A 86 1.01 -5.20 -4.46
N LEU A 87 -0.02 -6.03 -4.26
CA LEU A 87 0.12 -7.49 -4.18
C LEU A 87 0.71 -8.06 -5.47
N VAL A 88 0.21 -7.65 -6.63
CA VAL A 88 0.72 -8.07 -7.94
C VAL A 88 2.18 -7.64 -8.12
N PHE A 89 2.53 -6.42 -7.73
CA PHE A 89 3.92 -5.96 -7.80
C PHE A 89 4.86 -6.79 -6.92
N LEU A 90 4.45 -7.07 -5.68
CA LEU A 90 5.26 -7.80 -4.71
C LEU A 90 5.43 -9.28 -5.05
N VAL A 91 4.38 -9.95 -5.50
CA VAL A 91 4.39 -11.41 -5.69
C VAL A 91 4.82 -11.81 -7.11
N LEU A 92 4.51 -10.98 -8.11
CA LEU A 92 4.77 -11.33 -9.51
C LEU A 92 5.86 -10.47 -10.12
N ILE A 93 5.70 -9.15 -10.15
CA ILE A 93 6.54 -8.27 -10.97
C ILE A 93 7.96 -8.16 -10.41
N VAL A 94 8.11 -7.91 -9.10
CA VAL A 94 9.43 -7.76 -8.46
C VAL A 94 10.23 -9.07 -8.50
N PRO A 95 9.67 -10.24 -8.09
CA PRO A 95 10.39 -11.51 -8.21
C PRO A 95 10.71 -11.88 -9.66
N ALA A 96 9.81 -11.60 -10.61
CA ALA A 96 10.09 -11.84 -12.02
C ALA A 96 11.25 -11.00 -12.54
N ALA A 97 11.32 -9.71 -12.17
CA ALA A 97 12.43 -8.83 -12.53
C ALA A 97 13.75 -9.31 -11.91
N MET A 98 13.72 -9.75 -10.66
CA MET A 98 14.89 -10.29 -9.95
C MET A 98 15.42 -11.56 -10.63
N PHE A 99 14.57 -12.56 -10.90
CA PHE A 99 15.00 -13.79 -11.60
C PHE A 99 15.43 -13.52 -13.04
N TYR A 100 14.83 -12.53 -13.71
CA TYR A 100 15.27 -12.13 -15.04
C TYR A 100 16.70 -11.57 -15.00
N TYR A 101 16.98 -10.70 -14.03
CA TYR A 101 18.31 -10.10 -13.84
C TYR A 101 19.39 -11.14 -13.57
N GLU A 102 19.12 -12.11 -12.69
CA GLU A 102 20.07 -13.18 -12.36
C GLU A 102 20.48 -14.01 -13.59
N VAL A 103 19.56 -14.21 -14.53
CA VAL A 103 19.74 -15.10 -15.68
C VAL A 103 20.31 -14.37 -16.90
N GLU A 104 20.21 -13.03 -16.94
CA GLU A 104 20.75 -12.23 -18.03
C GLU A 104 22.27 -12.37 -18.13
N GLY A 105 22.98 -12.39 -16.99
CA GLY A 105 24.43 -12.54 -16.91
C GLY A 105 24.97 -13.98 -16.85
N ASP A 106 24.10 -15.00 -16.84
CA ASP A 106 24.53 -16.40 -16.72
C ASP A 106 24.45 -17.14 -18.08
N ASP A 107 25.62 -17.57 -18.58
CA ASP A 107 25.78 -18.35 -19.82
C ASP A 107 25.58 -19.86 -19.63
N PHE A 108 25.61 -20.37 -18.39
CA PHE A 108 25.39 -21.79 -18.11
C PHE A 108 23.92 -22.19 -18.27
N VAL A 109 22.99 -21.22 -18.20
CA VAL A 109 21.55 -21.45 -18.30
C VAL A 109 21.09 -21.45 -19.77
N LYS A 110 21.04 -22.66 -20.37
CA LYS A 110 20.63 -22.85 -21.78
C LYS A 110 19.16 -22.50 -22.08
N ARG A 111 18.27 -22.57 -21.08
CA ARG A 111 16.82 -22.29 -21.23
C ARG A 111 16.34 -21.19 -20.28
N LYS A 112 16.86 -19.97 -20.49
CA LYS A 112 16.61 -18.79 -19.65
C LYS A 112 15.13 -18.57 -19.30
N ARG A 113 14.24 -18.54 -20.30
CA ARG A 113 12.79 -18.36 -20.10
C ARG A 113 12.13 -19.44 -19.22
N SER A 114 12.52 -20.71 -19.39
CA SER A 114 11.93 -21.81 -18.62
C SER A 114 12.39 -21.80 -17.17
N TYR A 115 13.63 -21.38 -16.92
CA TYR A 115 14.15 -21.21 -15.56
C TYR A 115 13.39 -20.10 -14.83
N VAL A 116 13.28 -18.91 -15.44
CA VAL A 116 12.56 -17.76 -14.84
C VAL A 116 11.12 -18.13 -14.50
N LEU A 117 10.40 -18.79 -15.40
CA LEU A 117 9.00 -19.21 -15.14
C LEU A 117 8.90 -20.22 -13.99
N ARG A 118 9.83 -21.17 -13.90
CA ARG A 118 9.82 -22.17 -12.82
C ARG A 118 10.15 -21.54 -11.48
N SER A 119 11.14 -20.65 -11.42
CA SER A 119 11.51 -19.91 -10.21
C SER A 119 10.40 -18.96 -9.76
N LEU A 120 9.75 -18.27 -10.71
CA LEU A 120 8.60 -17.41 -10.43
C LEU A 120 7.42 -18.21 -9.86
N PHE A 121 7.10 -19.36 -10.45
CA PHE A 121 6.03 -20.23 -9.94
C PHE A 121 6.33 -20.71 -8.53
N LEU A 122 7.57 -21.11 -8.25
CA LEU A 122 7.98 -21.53 -6.91
C LEU A 122 7.85 -20.39 -5.90
N SER A 123 8.32 -19.19 -6.24
CA SER A 123 8.17 -17.99 -5.41
C SER A 123 6.70 -17.64 -5.13
N PHE A 124 5.84 -17.73 -6.16
CA PHE A 124 4.40 -17.52 -6.01
C PHE A 124 3.79 -18.53 -5.03
N VAL A 125 4.13 -19.82 -5.15
CA VAL A 125 3.64 -20.86 -4.24
C VAL A 125 4.08 -20.60 -2.80
N PHE A 126 5.34 -20.23 -2.57
CA PHE A 126 5.82 -19.86 -1.23
C PHE A 126 5.09 -18.65 -0.66
N SER A 127 4.88 -17.62 -1.48
CA SER A 127 4.15 -16.40 -1.08
C SER A 127 2.70 -16.72 -0.71
N ALA A 128 2.02 -17.53 -1.52
CA ALA A 128 0.64 -17.95 -1.27
C ALA A 128 0.53 -18.83 -0.03
N ALA A 129 1.47 -19.76 0.18
CA ALA A 129 1.52 -20.58 1.40
C ALA A 129 1.72 -19.71 2.65
N PHE A 130 2.63 -18.74 2.60
CA PHE A 130 2.86 -17.80 3.70
C PHE A 130 1.61 -16.98 4.04
N LEU A 131 0.91 -16.46 3.02
CA LEU A 131 -0.36 -15.74 3.20
C LEU A 131 -1.47 -16.65 3.75
N GLY A 132 -1.57 -17.89 3.28
CA GLY A 132 -2.54 -18.86 3.78
C GLY A 132 -2.31 -19.23 5.24
N ILE A 133 -1.05 -19.35 5.66
CA ILE A 133 -0.68 -19.62 7.05
C ILE A 133 -0.92 -18.40 7.94
N SER A 134 -0.68 -17.17 7.44
CA SER A 134 -0.85 -15.95 8.22
C SER A 134 -2.31 -15.52 8.39
N PHE A 135 -3.18 -15.86 7.42
CA PHE A 135 -4.60 -15.53 7.44
C PHE A 135 -5.34 -15.86 8.75
N PRO A 136 -5.26 -17.07 9.34
CA PRO A 136 -5.97 -17.37 10.59
C PRO A 136 -5.52 -16.51 11.77
N PHE A 137 -4.28 -16.00 11.75
CA PHE A 137 -3.75 -15.15 12.83
C PHE A 137 -4.12 -13.68 12.67
N LEU A 138 -4.19 -13.17 11.44
CA LEU A 138 -4.44 -11.75 11.15
C LEU A 138 -5.89 -11.42 10.76
N SER A 139 -6.75 -12.42 10.55
CA SER A 139 -8.13 -12.21 10.09
C SER A 139 -9.04 -11.52 11.12
N LYS A 140 -8.68 -11.57 12.40
CA LYS A 140 -9.48 -11.02 13.51
C LYS A 140 -8.81 -9.79 14.10
N ALA A 141 -9.54 -8.67 14.10
CA ALA A 141 -9.15 -7.46 14.81
C ALA A 141 -10.23 -7.07 15.82
N SER A 142 -9.86 -7.01 17.11
CA SER A 142 -10.71 -6.51 18.19
C SER A 142 -10.35 -5.05 18.48
N ILE A 143 -11.30 -4.13 18.26
CA ILE A 143 -11.09 -2.71 18.55
C ILE A 143 -11.89 -2.36 19.81
N PRO A 144 -11.23 -1.88 20.89
CA PRO A 144 -11.94 -1.42 22.07
C PRO A 144 -12.60 -0.07 21.76
N ILE A 145 -13.93 -0.01 21.83
CA ILE A 145 -14.68 1.24 21.74
C ILE A 145 -15.31 1.58 23.09
N VAL A 146 -15.43 2.87 23.36
CA VAL A 146 -16.17 3.38 24.51
C VAL A 146 -17.42 4.06 23.97
N GLU A 147 -18.58 3.45 24.23
CA GLU A 147 -19.86 4.01 23.81
C GLU A 147 -20.39 4.91 24.92
N TYR A 148 -20.68 6.16 24.58
CA TYR A 148 -21.30 7.14 25.47
C TYR A 148 -22.76 7.32 25.05
N THR A 149 -23.70 6.92 25.90
CA THR A 149 -25.12 7.24 25.71
C THR A 149 -25.39 8.64 26.27
N CYS A 150 -25.80 9.57 25.43
CA CYS A 150 -26.18 10.93 25.83
C CYS A 150 -27.66 11.17 25.46
N GLU A 151 -28.46 11.66 26.40
CA GLU A 151 -29.92 11.86 26.20
C GLU A 151 -30.25 13.15 25.41
N ASP A 152 -29.35 14.15 25.40
CA ASP A 152 -29.60 15.50 24.87
C ASP A 152 -28.51 15.94 23.85
N TRP A 153 -28.42 15.27 22.69
CA TRP A 153 -27.45 15.61 21.63
C TRP A 153 -27.74 16.97 20.95
N ASP A 154 -28.98 17.44 20.97
CA ASP A 154 -29.43 18.64 20.25
C ASP A 154 -29.08 19.97 20.96
N ARG A 155 -28.60 19.93 22.21
CA ARG A 155 -28.26 21.15 23.00
C ARG A 155 -26.76 21.36 23.21
N GLY A 156 -25.91 20.57 22.58
CA GLY A 156 -24.47 20.55 22.84
C GLY A 156 -23.73 21.76 22.25
N ASP A 157 -23.50 22.80 23.05
CA ASP A 157 -22.43 23.77 22.81
C ASP A 157 -21.07 23.03 22.82
N ALA A 158 -20.25 23.23 21.78
CA ALA A 158 -18.98 22.53 21.54
C ALA A 158 -17.87 22.75 22.61
N THR A 159 -18.19 23.46 23.70
CA THR A 159 -17.28 23.82 24.80
C THR A 159 -17.53 23.03 26.09
N LEU A 160 -18.59 22.21 26.16
CA LEU A 160 -18.93 21.43 27.36
C LEU A 160 -18.24 20.05 27.38
N GLN A 161 -17.51 19.80 28.46
CA GLN A 161 -16.86 18.53 28.77
C GLN A 161 -17.86 17.36 28.70
N LEU A 162 -17.63 16.38 27.81
CA LEU A 162 -18.51 15.22 27.55
C LEU A 162 -18.98 14.51 28.83
N GLY A 163 -18.17 14.50 29.89
CA GLY A 163 -18.50 13.86 31.17
C GLY A 163 -19.63 14.52 31.97
N LYS A 164 -20.13 15.70 31.58
CA LYS A 164 -21.27 16.36 32.25
C LYS A 164 -22.62 16.10 31.57
N ILE A 165 -22.63 15.71 30.29
CA ILE A 165 -23.85 15.56 29.47
C ILE A 165 -24.13 14.08 29.17
N CYS A 166 -23.09 13.24 29.07
CA CYS A 166 -23.22 11.84 28.74
C CYS A 166 -23.10 10.94 29.98
N GLY A 167 -23.85 9.82 29.99
CA GLY A 167 -23.75 8.80 31.04
C GLY A 167 -22.41 8.07 31.07
N LYS A 168 -22.18 7.20 32.07
CA LYS A 168 -20.95 6.39 32.17
C LYS A 168 -20.74 5.59 30.88
N GLY A 169 -19.59 5.80 30.23
CA GLY A 169 -19.22 5.08 29.02
C GLY A 169 -19.12 3.57 29.27
N GLN A 170 -19.78 2.78 28.43
CA GLN A 170 -19.64 1.32 28.44
C GLN A 170 -18.54 0.93 27.45
N SER A 171 -17.55 0.17 27.91
CA SER A 171 -16.57 -0.43 27.02
C SER A 171 -17.20 -1.62 26.32
N LYS A 172 -17.19 -1.59 24.98
CA LYS A 172 -17.58 -2.72 24.13
C LYS A 172 -16.43 -3.05 23.21
N GLU A 173 -16.22 -4.33 22.96
CA GLU A 173 -15.33 -4.80 21.92
C GLU A 173 -16.15 -5.07 20.66
N ILE A 174 -15.75 -4.46 19.54
CA ILE A 174 -16.26 -4.83 18.22
C ILE A 174 -15.23 -5.77 17.59
N GLU A 175 -15.67 -6.98 17.25
CA GLU A 175 -14.88 -7.92 16.47
C GLU A 175 -15.12 -7.62 14.98
N ILE A 176 -14.11 -7.05 14.31
CA ILE A 176 -14.16 -6.84 12.87
C ILE A 176 -13.56 -8.08 12.22
N GLN A 177 -14.41 -8.84 11.54
CA GLN A 177 -13.99 -9.99 10.75
C GLN A 177 -13.66 -9.53 9.33
N ALA A 178 -12.42 -9.75 8.88
CA ALA A 178 -12.06 -9.55 7.49
C ALA A 178 -12.80 -10.59 6.62
N THR A 179 -13.96 -10.24 6.08
CA THR A 179 -14.62 -11.00 5.01
C THR A 179 -13.90 -10.72 3.70
N CYS A 180 -13.17 -11.73 3.20
CA CYS A 180 -12.71 -11.78 1.81
C CYS A 180 -13.89 -11.93 0.84
#